data_AF-A0AAV7RTT2-F1
#
_entry.id   AF-A0AAV7RTT2-F1
#
_cell.length_a   1.000
_cell.length_b   1.000
_cell.length_c   1.000
_cell.angle_alpha   90.00
_cell.angle_beta   90.00
_cell.angle_gamma   90.00
#
_symmetry.space_group_name_H-M   'P 1'
#
loop_
_entity.id
_entity.type
_entity.pdbx_description
1 polymer ?
#
loop_
_entity_poly.entity_id
_entity_poly.type
_entity_poly.pdbx_seq_one_letter_code
_entity_poly.pdbx_strand_id
1 'polypeptide(L)'
;MQVTLPVLSSETGETLDHPLTKAELASVINLLKTSKTPGNDGCRAEFYGKYANVLAERLLEVIEEALILGWLPPTMCKTEQGSL
;
A
#
# COMPACT_ATOMS: atom_id res chain seq x y z
N MET A 1 14.30 -13.46 -28.79
CA MET A 1 13.50 -14.19 -27.78
C MET A 1 12.16 -13.49 -27.67
N GLN A 2 11.07 -14.20 -27.90
CA GLN A 2 9.71 -13.64 -27.77
C GLN A 2 9.23 -13.97 -26.34
N VAL A 3 8.94 -12.93 -25.55
CA VAL A 3 8.40 -13.10 -24.19
C VAL A 3 6.87 -13.05 -24.30
N THR A 4 6.21 -14.17 -24.02
CA THR A 4 4.75 -14.21 -23.90
C THR A 4 4.38 -13.83 -22.46
N LEU A 5 3.72 -12.69 -22.29
CA LEU A 5 3.22 -12.29 -20.97
C LEU A 5 1.93 -13.06 -20.65
N PRO A 6 1.74 -13.50 -19.39
CA PRO A 6 0.47 -14.06 -18.95
C PRO A 6 -0.63 -13.00 -19.06
N VAL A 7 -1.81 -13.41 -19.55
CA VAL A 7 -3.00 -12.57 -19.68
C VAL A 7 -3.99 -12.97 -18.60
N LEU A 8 -4.50 -11.99 -17.85
CA LEU A 8 -5.52 -12.20 -16.82
C LEU A 8 -6.90 -12.45 -17.45
N SER A 9 -7.76 -13.19 -16.74
CA SER A 9 -9.18 -13.27 -17.11
C SER A 9 -9.89 -11.95 -16.79
N SER A 10 -11.00 -11.65 -17.48
CA SER A 10 -11.83 -10.45 -17.20
C SER A 10 -12.24 -10.38 -15.74
N GLU A 11 -12.69 -11.51 -15.17
CA GLU A 11 -13.09 -11.63 -13.77
C GLU A 11 -11.95 -11.28 -12.80
N THR A 12 -10.74 -11.77 -13.07
CA THR A 12 -9.58 -11.45 -12.21
C THR A 12 -9.20 -9.98 -12.35
N GLY A 13 -9.27 -9.42 -13.56
CA GLY A 13 -9.04 -7.98 -13.78
C GLY A 13 -10.03 -7.12 -13.00
N GLU A 14 -11.33 -7.38 -13.14
CA GLU A 14 -12.39 -6.67 -12.42
C GLU A 14 -12.24 -6.79 -10.90
N THR A 15 -11.86 -7.97 -10.40
CA THR A 15 -11.61 -8.19 -8.97
C THR A 15 -10.36 -7.45 -8.49
N LEU A 16 -9.35 -7.22 -9.32
CA LEU A 16 -8.15 -6.47 -8.91
C LEU A 16 -8.36 -4.96 -9.00
N ASP A 17 -9.20 -4.51 -9.95
CA ASP A 17 -9.49 -3.09 -10.18
C ASP A 17 -10.60 -2.53 -9.28
N HIS A 18 -11.26 -3.37 -8.47
CA HIS A 18 -12.28 -2.89 -7.54
C HIS A 18 -11.70 -1.91 -6.51
N PRO A 19 -12.46 -0.87 -6.10
CA PRO A 19 -12.01 0.08 -5.08
C PRO A 19 -11.69 -0.60 -3.76
N LEU A 20 -10.58 -0.20 -3.16
CA LEU A 20 -10.12 -0.73 -1.89
C LEU A 20 -11.03 -0.27 -0.75
N THR A 21 -11.33 -1.15 0.20
CA THR A 21 -12.18 -0.81 1.34
C THR A 21 -11.37 -0.55 2.61
N LYS A 22 -11.92 0.30 3.49
CA LYS A 22 -11.36 0.52 4.84
C LYS A 22 -11.22 -0.79 5.64
N ALA A 23 -12.18 -1.71 5.48
CA ALA A 23 -12.18 -2.98 6.20
C ALA A 23 -11.02 -3.88 5.76
N GLU A 24 -10.78 -3.98 4.45
CA GLU A 24 -9.63 -4.70 3.90
C GLU A 24 -8.32 -4.11 4.44
N LEU A 25 -8.15 -2.79 4.38
CA LEU A 25 -6.96 -2.13 4.90
C LEU A 25 -6.73 -2.40 6.39
N ALA A 26 -7.78 -2.24 7.21
CA ALA A 26 -7.70 -2.49 8.64
C ALA A 26 -7.36 -3.96 8.93
N SER A 27 -7.93 -4.90 8.18
CA SER A 27 -7.63 -6.32 8.32
C SER A 27 -6.17 -6.64 7.96
N VAL A 28 -5.66 -6.09 6.87
CA VAL A 28 -4.28 -6.30 6.40
C VAL A 28 -3.27 -5.68 7.38
N ILE A 29 -3.58 -4.51 7.94
CA ILE A 29 -2.76 -3.88 8.98
C ILE A 29 -2.61 -4.81 10.19
N ASN A 30 -3.68 -5.47 10.62
CA ASN A 30 -3.65 -6.40 11.74
C ASN A 30 -2.90 -7.72 11.43
N LEU A 31 -2.67 -8.01 10.15
CA LEU A 31 -1.88 -9.17 9.70
C LEU A 31 -0.38 -8.86 9.58
N LEU A 32 0.05 -7.61 9.83
CA LEU A 32 1.46 -7.25 9.81
C LEU A 32 2.26 -8.09 10.81
N LYS A 33 3.40 -8.62 10.36
CA LYS A 33 4.29 -9.43 11.20
C LYS A 33 4.92 -8.55 12.29
N THR A 34 4.70 -8.93 13.54
CA THR A 34 5.33 -8.30 14.71
C THR A 34 6.83 -8.61 14.79
N SER A 35 7.56 -7.83 15.60
CA SER A 35 9.01 -8.00 15.81
C SER A 35 9.90 -7.75 14.58
N LYS A 36 9.38 -7.07 13.54
CA LYS A 36 10.20 -6.52 12.45
C LYS A 36 10.80 -5.17 12.84
N THR A 37 11.94 -4.86 12.24
CA THR A 37 12.56 -3.54 12.35
C THR A 37 11.63 -2.49 11.71
N PRO A 38 11.47 -1.30 12.31
CA PRO A 38 10.69 -0.21 11.72
C PRO A 38 11.14 0.17 10.31
N GLY A 39 10.23 0.78 9.55
CA GLY A 39 10.56 1.41 8.27
C GLY A 39 11.31 2.74 8.46
N ASN A 40 11.39 3.52 7.38
CA ASN A 40 11.88 4.90 7.42
C ASN A 40 10.97 5.85 8.24
N ASP A 41 9.76 5.39 8.57
CA ASP A 41 8.79 6.03 9.44
C ASP A 41 9.09 5.89 10.95
N GLY A 42 9.97 4.97 11.35
CA GLY A 42 10.26 4.65 12.75
C GLY A 42 9.13 3.89 13.47
N CYS A 43 8.05 3.49 12.78
CA CYS A 43 6.91 2.79 13.36
C CYS A 43 7.03 1.27 13.24
N ARG A 44 6.67 0.54 14.30
CA ARG A 44 6.60 -0.93 14.28
C ARG A 44 5.19 -1.42 13.98
N ALA A 45 5.05 -2.70 13.60
CA ALA A 45 3.75 -3.33 13.33
C ALA A 45 2.74 -3.20 14.49
N GLU A 46 3.20 -3.16 15.75
CA GLU A 46 2.33 -3.01 16.92
C GLU A 46 1.66 -1.63 16.96
N PHE A 47 2.34 -0.58 16.48
CA PHE A 47 1.74 0.76 16.33
C PHE A 47 0.62 0.73 15.29
N TYR A 48 0.89 0.10 14.15
CA TYR A 48 -0.07 -0.03 13.06
C TYR A 48 -1.32 -0.80 13.50
N GLY A 49 -1.16 -1.96 14.14
CA GLY A 49 -2.28 -2.73 14.67
C GLY A 49 -3.11 -1.94 15.70
N LYS A 50 -2.45 -1.24 16.63
CA LYS A 50 -3.14 -0.44 17.67
C LYS A 50 -4.04 0.65 17.08
N TYR A 51 -3.62 1.28 15.98
CA TYR A 51 -4.33 2.39 15.36
C TYR A 51 -4.96 2.03 14.01
N ALA A 52 -5.13 0.73 13.72
CA ALA A 52 -5.54 0.23 12.40
C ALA A 52 -6.78 0.92 11.84
N ASN A 53 -7.81 1.15 12.66
CA ASN A 53 -9.06 1.78 12.22
C ASN A 53 -8.88 3.25 11.80
N VAL A 54 -8.00 3.98 12.49
CA VAL A 54 -7.73 5.40 12.20
C VAL A 54 -6.79 5.51 11.01
N LEU A 55 -5.75 4.66 10.98
CA LEU A 55 -4.79 4.63 9.90
C LEU A 55 -5.41 4.14 8.60
N ALA A 56 -6.31 3.16 8.64
CA ALA A 56 -6.96 2.62 7.45
C ALA A 56 -7.73 3.69 6.67
N GLU A 57 -8.39 4.61 7.38
CA GLU A 57 -9.11 5.72 6.77
C GLU A 57 -8.16 6.71 6.08
N ARG A 58 -7.12 7.16 6.79
CA ARG A 58 -6.13 8.08 6.22
C ARG A 58 -5.35 7.46 5.05
N LEU A 59 -4.98 6.19 5.16
CA LEU A 59 -4.25 5.47 4.11
C LEU A 59 -5.13 5.24 2.88
N LEU A 60 -6.43 4.97 3.05
CA LEU A 60 -7.35 4.80 1.93
C LEU A 60 -7.42 6.09 1.10
N GLU A 61 -7.60 7.24 1.75
CA GLU A 61 -7.60 8.54 1.06
C GLU A 61 -6.31 8.81 0.29
N VAL A 62 -5.14 8.45 0.86
CA VAL A 62 -3.84 8.61 0.18
C VAL A 62 -3.75 7.71 -1.05
N ILE A 63 -4.21 6.46 -0.94
CA ILE A 63 -4.19 5.51 -2.05
C ILE A 63 -5.13 5.99 -3.16
N GLU A 64 -6.34 6.42 -2.83
CA GLU A 64 -7.31 6.96 -3.80
C GLU A 64 -6.76 8.20 -4.51
N GLU A 65 -6.21 9.16 -3.77
CA GLU A 65 -5.57 10.34 -4.35
C GLU A 65 -4.42 9.96 -5.29
N ALA A 66 -3.55 9.03 -4.88
CA ALA A 66 -2.43 8.58 -5.69
C ALA A 66 -2.88 7.84 -6.97
N LEU A 67 -3.96 7.06 -6.90
CA LEU A 67 -4.55 6.37 -8.05
C LEU A 67 -5.14 7.37 -9.05
N ILE A 68 -5.84 8.40 -8.57
CA ILE A 68 -6.43 9.45 -9.41
C ILE A 68 -5.33 10.27 -10.09
N LEU A 69 -4.32 10.67 -9.32
CA LEU A 69 -3.28 11.56 -9.80
C LEU A 69 -2.20 10.83 -10.63
N GLY A 70 -1.99 9.53 -10.38
CA GLY A 70 -0.96 8.71 -11.02
C GLY A 70 0.44 8.80 -10.38
N TRP A 71 0.56 9.34 -9.17
CA TRP A 71 1.83 9.51 -8.44
C TRP A 71 1.61 9.45 -6.93
N LEU A 72 2.61 8.92 -6.23
CA LEU A 72 2.59 8.83 -4.77
C LEU A 72 2.93 10.18 -4.13
N PRO A 73 2.51 10.42 -2.88
CA PRO A 73 2.96 11.58 -2.11
C PRO A 73 4.49 11.66 -2.05
N PRO A 74 5.09 12.87 -2.05
CA PRO A 74 6.55 13.02 -2.03
C PRO A 74 7.26 12.29 -0.88
N THR A 75 6.59 12.14 0.27
CA THR A 75 7.12 11.41 1.44
C THR A 75 7.23 9.90 1.23
N MET A 76 6.53 9.34 0.24
CA MET A 76 6.54 7.91 -0.12
C MET A 76 7.41 7.61 -1.35
N CYS A 77 7.82 8.63 -2.10
CA CYS A 77 8.80 8.51 -3.16
C CYS A 77 10.21 8.39 -2.54
N LYS A 78 11.01 7.41 -3.00
CA LYS A 78 12.44 7.41 -2.66
C LYS A 78 13.07 8.64 -3.28
N THR A 79 13.63 9.53 -2.47
CA THR A 79 14.58 10.51 -2.98
C THR A 79 15.84 9.74 -3.37
N GLU A 80 16.26 9.80 -4.63
CA GLU A 80 17.61 9.40 -5.03
C GLU A 80 18.62 10.37 -4.39
N GLN A 81 18.90 10.19 -3.09
CA GLN A 81 20.06 10.79 -2.44
C GLN A 81 21.21 9.81 -2.59
N GLY A 82 21.76 9.81 -3.80
CA GLY A 82 23.01 9.18 -4.18
C GLY A 82 23.80 10.14 -5.06
N SER A 83 24.11 11.33 -4.52
CA SER A 83 25.21 12.13 -5.06
C SER A 83 26.51 11.56 -4.52
N LEU A 84 27.24 10.87 -5.39
CA LEU A 84 28.70 10.90 -5.44
C LEU A 84 29.09 11.14 -6.89
#